data_AF-A0A2A5Y4X3-F1
#
_entry.id   AF-A0A2A5Y4X3-F1
#
_cell.length_a   1.000
_cell.length_b   1.000
_cell.length_c   1.000
_cell.angle_alpha   90.00
_cell.angle_beta   90.00
_cell.angle_gamma   90.00
#
_symmetry.space_group_name_H-M   'P 1'
#
loop_
_entity.id
_entity.type
_entity.pdbx_description
1 polymer ?
#
loop_
_entity_poly.entity_id
_entity_poly.type
_entity_poly.pdbx_seq_one_letter_code
_entity_poly.pdbx_strand_id
1 'polypeptide(L)'
;MKLPFVFAKRFVAGEEFSSSVPAAKQLNQAHHQLTLDLLGENVTSRSQADQNVEAYIDVLKGIKQHKLLSGISIKLTMLGLDIDVEYCADNLFTLMEHARSQNQFVRIDMEGSAYTELTLDLFKRAHAEYGAQHIGTVIQAMLHRSKEDIAELASLGADVRLVKGAYKESRSRAYQQMSDIREAFNAYAEVLINNTSFPRFGTHDDQLIRAIRSYLADYDIPSSRVEFQMLYGLREQGLIDLNRLGYPTRVYVPFGTDWFPYFSRRLAERKENIWFVISTLFKR
;
A
#
# COMPACT_ATOMS: atom_id res chain seq x y z
N MET A 1 2.76 29.27 4.98
CA MET A 1 4.13 28.82 5.24
C MET A 1 4.21 27.33 4.91
N LYS A 2 4.95 26.90 3.88
CA LYS A 2 5.17 25.46 3.63
C LYS A 2 6.03 24.91 4.76
N LEU A 3 5.61 23.83 5.42
CA LEU A 3 6.47 23.17 6.42
C LEU A 3 7.74 22.67 5.71
N PRO A 4 8.94 22.83 6.29
CA PRO A 4 10.16 22.25 5.75
C PRO A 4 10.09 20.71 5.66
N PHE A 5 10.60 20.14 4.57
CA PHE A 5 10.61 18.68 4.33
C PHE A 5 11.31 17.87 5.45
N VAL A 6 12.19 18.50 6.25
CA VAL A 6 12.86 17.85 7.39
C VAL A 6 11.89 17.17 8.36
N PHE A 7 10.66 17.68 8.48
CA PHE A 7 9.63 17.08 9.34
C PHE A 7 9.03 15.80 8.75
N ALA A 8 8.99 15.69 7.43
CA ALA A 8 8.46 14.54 6.70
C ALA A 8 9.49 13.44 6.44
N LYS A 9 10.80 13.76 6.48
CA LYS A 9 11.92 12.81 6.18
C LYS A 9 11.86 11.49 6.92
N ARG A 10 11.25 11.46 8.11
CA ARG A 10 11.05 10.22 8.86
C ARG A 10 10.09 9.26 8.14
N PHE A 11 9.08 9.77 7.48
CA PHE A 11 7.98 9.01 6.90
C PHE A 11 7.92 9.08 5.37
N VAL A 12 8.74 9.93 4.75
CA VAL A 12 8.79 10.18 3.31
C VAL A 12 10.24 10.17 2.87
N ALA A 13 10.56 9.31 1.90
CA ALA A 13 11.93 9.01 1.50
C ALA A 13 12.58 10.13 0.68
N GLY A 14 11.78 11.02 0.09
CA GLY A 14 12.28 12.12 -0.72
C GLY A 14 11.15 12.91 -1.39
N GLU A 15 11.47 14.08 -1.94
CA GLU A 15 10.52 14.88 -2.74
C GLU A 15 10.49 14.45 -4.21
N GLU A 16 11.47 13.66 -4.65
CA GLU A 16 11.60 13.08 -5.99
C GLU A 16 11.98 11.59 -5.93
N PHE A 17 11.72 10.84 -6.99
CA PHE A 17 12.15 9.43 -7.09
C PHE A 17 13.66 9.27 -6.85
N SER A 18 14.48 10.11 -7.50
CA SER A 18 15.95 10.11 -7.37
C SER A 18 16.40 10.16 -5.90
N SER A 19 15.74 10.99 -5.09
CA SER A 19 16.03 11.16 -3.67
C SER A 19 15.58 9.99 -2.79
N SER A 20 14.65 9.16 -3.28
CA SER A 20 14.21 7.93 -2.59
C SER A 20 15.15 6.73 -2.79
N VAL A 21 15.97 6.75 -3.86
CA VAL A 21 16.83 5.62 -4.26
C VAL A 21 17.80 5.18 -3.16
N PRO A 22 18.50 6.07 -2.41
CA PRO A 22 19.39 5.64 -1.34
C PRO A 22 18.67 4.86 -0.23
N ALA A 23 17.50 5.34 0.21
CA ALA A 23 16.68 4.66 1.20
C ALA A 23 16.17 3.31 0.67
N ALA A 24 15.72 3.25 -0.58
CA ALA A 24 15.29 2.02 -1.22
C ALA A 24 16.41 0.96 -1.26
N LYS A 25 17.63 1.35 -1.65
CA LYS A 25 18.78 0.44 -1.67
C LYS A 25 19.12 -0.08 -0.28
N GLN A 26 19.09 0.78 0.74
CA GLN A 26 19.35 0.37 2.12
C GLN A 26 18.33 -0.67 2.61
N LEU A 27 17.04 -0.48 2.30
CA LEU A 27 15.99 -1.42 2.68
C LEU A 27 16.09 -2.75 1.91
N ASN A 28 16.46 -2.72 0.62
CA ASN A 28 16.73 -3.94 -0.14
C ASN A 28 17.96 -4.70 0.38
N GLN A 29 19.02 -3.99 0.79
CA GLN A 29 20.20 -4.59 1.45
C GLN A 29 19.83 -5.22 2.81
N ALA A 30 18.81 -4.69 3.48
CA ALA A 30 18.22 -5.28 4.68
C ALA A 30 17.18 -6.39 4.38
N HIS A 31 17.16 -6.93 3.16
CA HIS A 31 16.28 -8.01 2.72
C HIS A 31 14.76 -7.71 2.78
N HIS A 32 14.39 -6.44 2.70
CA HIS A 32 13.00 -6.02 2.53
C HIS A 32 12.68 -5.75 1.05
N GLN A 33 11.55 -6.26 0.57
CA GLN A 33 10.96 -5.80 -0.68
C GLN A 33 10.32 -4.42 -0.48
N LEU A 34 10.04 -3.71 -1.57
CA LEU A 34 9.47 -2.36 -1.49
C LEU A 34 8.19 -2.22 -2.32
N THR A 35 7.39 -1.23 -1.97
CA THR A 35 6.44 -0.61 -2.89
C THR A 35 6.70 0.89 -2.83
N LEU A 36 7.03 1.48 -3.98
CA LEU A 36 7.24 2.91 -4.09
C LEU A 36 5.88 3.58 -4.36
N ASP A 37 5.61 4.66 -3.65
CA ASP A 37 4.35 5.42 -3.74
C ASP A 37 4.65 6.87 -4.05
N LEU A 38 4.24 7.32 -5.23
CA LEU A 38 4.24 8.73 -5.57
C LEU A 38 3.05 9.40 -4.86
N LEU A 39 3.35 10.34 -3.97
CA LEU A 39 2.34 11.02 -3.17
C LEU A 39 1.50 11.96 -4.03
N GLY A 40 0.18 11.81 -3.90
CA GLY A 40 -0.86 12.61 -4.55
C GLY A 40 -2.20 11.86 -4.47
N GLU A 41 -3.32 12.58 -4.55
CA GLU A 41 -4.69 12.04 -4.56
C GLU A 41 -5.60 13.04 -5.32
N ASN A 42 -6.72 12.57 -5.87
CA ASN A 42 -7.84 13.40 -6.37
C ASN A 42 -7.48 14.48 -7.41
N VAL A 43 -6.88 14.09 -8.53
CA VAL A 43 -6.60 15.05 -9.62
C VAL A 43 -7.84 15.35 -10.44
N THR A 44 -8.01 16.62 -10.81
CA THR A 44 -9.21 17.11 -11.51
C THR A 44 -8.94 17.54 -12.96
N SER A 45 -7.70 17.41 -13.43
CA SER A 45 -7.25 17.78 -14.77
C SER A 45 -6.64 16.59 -15.50
N ARG A 46 -7.06 16.36 -16.75
CA ARG A 46 -6.48 15.32 -17.62
C ARG A 46 -4.98 15.52 -17.79
N SER A 47 -4.53 16.75 -18.00
CA SER A 47 -3.10 17.06 -18.10
C SER A 47 -2.31 16.66 -16.84
N GLN A 48 -2.90 16.74 -15.65
CA GLN A 48 -2.23 16.30 -14.42
C GLN A 48 -2.24 14.77 -14.30
N ALA A 49 -3.34 14.11 -14.69
CA ALA A 49 -3.40 12.65 -14.74
C ALA A 49 -2.39 12.07 -15.74
N ASP A 50 -2.27 12.64 -16.94
CA ASP A 50 -1.28 12.24 -17.95
C ASP A 50 0.15 12.39 -17.40
N GLN A 51 0.45 13.51 -16.72
CA GLN A 51 1.75 13.72 -16.08
C GLN A 51 2.03 12.69 -14.97
N ASN A 52 1.00 12.29 -14.21
CA ASN A 52 1.15 11.27 -13.18
C ASN A 52 1.41 9.88 -13.78
N VAL A 53 0.75 9.53 -14.90
CA VAL A 53 1.02 8.30 -15.65
C VAL A 53 2.48 8.26 -16.07
N GLU A 54 2.98 9.33 -16.69
CA GLU A 54 4.39 9.42 -17.10
C GLU A 54 5.34 9.35 -15.90
N ALA A 55 5.01 10.01 -14.79
CA ALA A 55 5.80 9.92 -13.56
C ALA A 55 5.86 8.47 -13.01
N TYR A 56 4.76 7.72 -13.03
CA TYR A 56 4.76 6.30 -12.65
C TYR A 56 5.59 5.44 -13.61
N ILE A 57 5.49 5.69 -14.91
CA ILE A 57 6.31 5.01 -15.93
C ILE A 57 7.80 5.28 -15.69
N ASP A 58 8.18 6.51 -15.35
CA ASP A 58 9.56 6.86 -15.05
C ASP A 58 10.06 6.21 -13.75
N VAL A 59 9.20 6.06 -12.74
CA VAL A 59 9.52 5.28 -11.54
C VAL A 59 9.76 3.81 -11.88
N LEU A 60 8.92 3.20 -12.73
CA LEU A 60 9.11 1.82 -13.19
C LEU A 60 10.45 1.64 -13.91
N LYS A 61 10.78 2.53 -14.86
CA LYS A 61 12.09 2.56 -15.54
C LYS A 61 13.22 2.71 -14.52
N GLY A 62 13.07 3.61 -13.55
CA GLY A 62 14.03 3.87 -12.49
C GLY A 62 14.29 2.68 -11.57
N ILE A 63 13.23 1.96 -11.17
CA ILE A 63 13.33 0.70 -10.40
C ILE A 63 14.23 -0.30 -11.14
N LYS A 64 14.00 -0.50 -12.44
CA LYS A 64 14.81 -1.41 -13.27
C LYS A 64 16.25 -0.92 -13.40
N GLN A 65 16.45 0.36 -13.73
CA GLN A 65 17.77 0.97 -13.90
C GLN A 65 18.63 0.85 -12.63
N HIS A 66 18.04 1.09 -11.47
CA HIS A 66 18.73 1.02 -10.18
C HIS A 66 18.74 -0.38 -9.54
N LYS A 67 18.14 -1.38 -10.21
CA LYS A 67 18.02 -2.78 -9.75
C LYS A 67 17.35 -2.87 -8.37
N LEU A 68 16.30 -2.08 -8.15
CA LEU A 68 15.55 -2.09 -6.89
C LEU A 68 14.58 -3.29 -6.86
N LEU A 69 14.46 -3.93 -5.71
CA LEU A 69 13.44 -4.95 -5.46
C LEU A 69 12.14 -4.25 -5.02
N SER A 70 11.43 -3.68 -6.00
CA SER A 70 10.23 -2.87 -5.77
C SER A 70 9.17 -3.08 -6.84
N GLY A 71 7.91 -2.98 -6.44
CA GLY A 71 6.81 -2.56 -7.32
C GLY A 71 6.43 -1.11 -7.05
N ILE A 72 5.29 -0.68 -7.58
CA ILE A 72 4.68 0.62 -7.25
C ILE A 72 3.28 0.44 -6.64
N SER A 73 2.88 1.38 -5.79
CA SER A 73 1.50 1.59 -5.36
C SER A 73 0.96 2.81 -6.09
N ILE A 74 -0.26 2.72 -6.61
CA ILE A 74 -0.95 3.79 -7.34
C ILE A 74 -2.33 4.04 -6.75
N LYS A 75 -2.87 5.24 -6.96
CA LYS A 75 -4.25 5.60 -6.63
C LYS A 75 -4.96 5.97 -7.92
N LEU A 76 -6.16 5.43 -8.15
CA LEU A 76 -6.86 5.64 -9.43
C LEU A 76 -7.31 7.09 -9.57
N THR A 77 -7.55 7.80 -8.47
CA THR A 77 -7.81 9.24 -8.52
C THR A 77 -6.62 10.06 -9.01
N MET A 78 -5.38 9.54 -8.96
CA MET A 78 -4.23 10.16 -9.63
C MET A 78 -4.18 9.89 -11.13
N LEU A 79 -4.91 8.89 -11.61
CA LEU A 79 -5.03 8.52 -13.02
C LEU A 79 -6.30 9.09 -13.68
N GLY A 80 -7.06 9.91 -12.95
CA GLY A 80 -8.24 10.58 -13.48
C GLY A 80 -9.59 9.91 -13.16
N LEU A 81 -9.67 9.06 -12.13
CA LEU A 81 -10.94 8.43 -11.73
C LEU A 81 -12.06 9.44 -11.41
N ASP A 82 -11.72 10.58 -10.80
CA ASP A 82 -12.68 11.68 -10.52
C ASP A 82 -13.10 12.46 -11.80
N ILE A 83 -12.43 12.22 -12.93
CA ILE A 83 -12.68 12.92 -14.21
C ILE A 83 -13.60 12.07 -15.08
N ASP A 84 -13.18 10.85 -15.41
CA ASP A 84 -13.91 9.92 -16.26
C ASP A 84 -13.34 8.50 -16.08
N VAL A 85 -14.24 7.51 -15.92
CA VAL A 85 -13.87 6.13 -15.59
C VAL A 85 -13.12 5.44 -16.74
N GLU A 86 -13.54 5.65 -17.99
CA GLU A 86 -12.88 5.00 -19.13
C GLU A 86 -11.55 5.67 -19.46
N TYR A 87 -11.44 6.99 -19.29
CA TYR A 87 -10.15 7.66 -19.34
C TYR A 87 -9.17 7.17 -18.26
N CYS A 88 -9.66 6.95 -17.03
CA CYS A 88 -8.86 6.34 -15.97
C CYS A 88 -8.43 4.91 -16.35
N ALA A 89 -9.31 4.15 -16.99
CA ALA A 89 -8.98 2.82 -17.51
C ALA A 89 -7.87 2.89 -18.58
N ASP A 90 -7.98 3.76 -19.57
CA ASP A 90 -6.96 3.95 -20.62
C ASP A 90 -5.58 4.27 -20.01
N ASN A 91 -5.55 5.15 -19.01
CA ASN A 91 -4.35 5.51 -18.26
C ASN A 91 -3.78 4.32 -17.48
N LEU A 92 -4.63 3.57 -16.78
CA LEU A 92 -4.23 2.36 -16.05
C LEU A 92 -3.62 1.33 -17.00
N PHE A 93 -4.25 1.06 -18.14
CA PHE A 93 -3.79 0.04 -19.09
C PHE A 93 -2.49 0.48 -19.78
N THR A 94 -2.33 1.78 -20.08
CA THR A 94 -1.07 2.34 -20.56
C THR A 94 0.08 2.11 -19.57
N LEU A 95 -0.15 2.35 -18.28
CA LEU A 95 0.82 2.08 -17.22
C LEU A 95 1.10 0.58 -17.06
N MET A 96 0.07 -0.25 -17.12
CA MET A 96 0.19 -1.70 -16.96
C MET A 96 0.97 -2.36 -18.09
N GLU A 97 0.82 -1.89 -19.34
CA GLU A 97 1.61 -2.41 -20.45
C GLU A 97 3.12 -2.11 -20.26
N HIS A 98 3.46 -0.92 -19.75
CA HIS A 98 4.83 -0.61 -19.36
C HIS A 98 5.33 -1.52 -18.23
N ALA A 99 4.53 -1.72 -17.17
CA ALA A 99 4.89 -2.58 -16.05
C ALA A 99 5.12 -4.04 -16.49
N ARG A 100 4.21 -4.58 -17.32
CA ARG A 100 4.28 -5.94 -17.87
C ARG A 100 5.53 -6.14 -18.72
N SER A 101 5.86 -5.19 -19.60
CA SER A 101 7.06 -5.25 -20.45
C SER A 101 8.38 -5.32 -19.66
N GLN A 102 8.36 -4.90 -18.39
CA GLN A 102 9.51 -4.91 -17.49
C GLN A 102 9.42 -5.97 -16.39
N ASN A 103 8.38 -6.82 -16.42
CA ASN A 103 8.06 -7.80 -15.38
C ASN A 103 7.98 -7.18 -13.98
N GLN A 104 7.29 -6.03 -13.87
CA GLN A 104 7.10 -5.30 -12.63
C GLN A 104 5.64 -5.42 -12.14
N PHE A 105 5.46 -5.13 -10.85
CA PHE A 105 4.19 -5.26 -10.16
C PHE A 105 3.60 -3.88 -9.81
N VAL A 106 2.30 -3.71 -10.05
CA VAL A 106 1.52 -2.53 -9.70
C VAL A 106 0.44 -2.91 -8.68
N ARG A 107 0.39 -2.19 -7.56
CA ARG A 107 -0.70 -2.28 -6.58
C ARG A 107 -1.64 -1.11 -6.78
N ILE A 108 -2.92 -1.36 -7.01
CA ILE A 108 -3.95 -0.34 -6.86
C ILE A 108 -4.28 -0.21 -5.37
N ASP A 109 -3.94 0.92 -4.77
CA ASP A 109 -4.31 1.22 -3.40
C ASP A 109 -5.80 1.55 -3.31
N MET A 110 -6.42 1.14 -2.19
CA MET A 110 -7.83 1.40 -1.94
C MET A 110 -8.00 2.73 -1.22
N GLU A 111 -8.70 3.65 -1.88
CA GLU A 111 -9.03 4.98 -1.39
C GLU A 111 -10.26 4.95 -0.46
N GLY A 112 -10.96 6.07 -0.26
CA GLY A 112 -12.18 6.11 0.56
C GLY A 112 -13.32 5.26 -0.03
N SER A 113 -14.32 4.94 0.79
CA SER A 113 -15.40 4.00 0.43
C SER A 113 -16.21 4.41 -0.81
N ALA A 114 -16.19 5.70 -1.17
CA ALA A 114 -16.82 6.21 -2.39
C ALA A 114 -16.19 5.65 -3.67
N TYR A 115 -14.92 5.23 -3.61
CA TYR A 115 -14.14 4.74 -4.74
C TYR A 115 -14.07 3.21 -4.82
N THR A 116 -14.47 2.50 -3.76
CA THR A 116 -14.23 1.05 -3.66
C THR A 116 -14.81 0.26 -4.81
N GLU A 117 -16.07 0.52 -5.19
CA GLU A 117 -16.72 -0.21 -6.30
C GLU A 117 -15.95 -0.02 -7.61
N LEU A 118 -15.78 1.23 -8.04
CA LEU A 118 -15.09 1.57 -9.28
C LEU A 118 -13.64 1.06 -9.29
N THR A 119 -12.98 1.06 -8.14
CA THR A 119 -11.62 0.54 -7.99
C THR A 119 -11.57 -0.97 -8.20
N LEU A 120 -12.52 -1.71 -7.63
CA LEU A 120 -12.60 -3.15 -7.80
C LEU A 120 -13.01 -3.53 -9.23
N ASP A 121 -13.89 -2.77 -9.87
CA ASP A 121 -14.26 -3.00 -11.28
C ASP A 121 -13.09 -2.81 -12.23
N LEU A 122 -12.36 -1.70 -12.10
CA LEU A 122 -11.16 -1.43 -12.91
C LEU A 122 -10.04 -2.44 -12.60
N PHE A 123 -9.87 -2.81 -11.33
CA PHE A 123 -8.95 -3.87 -10.95
C PHE A 123 -9.31 -5.20 -11.61
N LYS A 124 -10.57 -5.62 -11.60
CA LYS A 124 -11.01 -6.90 -12.21
C LYS A 124 -10.77 -6.90 -13.72
N ARG A 125 -11.03 -5.78 -14.42
CA ARG A 125 -10.71 -5.60 -15.85
C ARG A 125 -9.21 -5.79 -16.10
N ALA A 126 -8.37 -5.08 -15.35
CA ALA A 126 -6.92 -5.19 -15.51
C ALA A 126 -6.39 -6.58 -15.07
N HIS A 127 -6.93 -7.18 -14.02
CA HIS A 127 -6.55 -8.52 -13.56
C HIS A 127 -6.85 -9.58 -14.64
N ALA A 128 -7.97 -9.47 -15.36
CA ALA A 128 -8.29 -10.38 -16.45
C ALA A 128 -7.28 -10.34 -17.61
N GLU A 129 -6.65 -9.18 -17.86
CA GLU A 129 -5.66 -9.00 -18.92
C GLU A 129 -4.22 -9.32 -18.45
N TYR A 130 -3.84 -8.85 -17.27
CA TYR A 130 -2.45 -8.86 -16.79
C TYR A 130 -2.15 -9.98 -15.78
N GLY A 131 -3.16 -10.52 -15.10
CA GLY A 131 -3.02 -11.56 -14.08
C GLY A 131 -2.38 -11.09 -12.76
N ALA A 132 -2.50 -11.95 -11.73
CA ALA A 132 -2.04 -11.68 -10.36
C ALA A 132 -0.51 -11.46 -10.23
N GLN A 133 0.27 -11.84 -11.25
CA GLN A 133 1.72 -11.62 -11.27
C GLN A 133 2.13 -10.16 -11.55
N HIS A 134 1.25 -9.35 -12.14
CA HIS A 134 1.54 -7.97 -12.50
C HIS A 134 0.67 -6.94 -11.78
N ILE A 135 -0.53 -7.33 -11.34
CA ILE A 135 -1.44 -6.40 -10.67
C ILE A 135 -2.09 -7.00 -9.42
N GLY A 136 -2.28 -6.17 -8.42
CA GLY A 136 -3.08 -6.49 -7.24
C GLY A 136 -3.84 -5.29 -6.71
N THR A 137 -4.72 -5.53 -5.75
CA THR A 137 -5.52 -4.47 -5.11
C THR A 137 -5.39 -4.53 -3.58
N VAL A 138 -6.09 -3.62 -2.89
CA VAL A 138 -6.14 -3.50 -1.44
C VAL A 138 -7.59 -3.67 -0.95
N ILE A 139 -7.78 -4.36 0.17
CA ILE A 139 -9.07 -4.42 0.87
C ILE A 139 -8.93 -3.85 2.29
N GLN A 140 -9.92 -3.08 2.70
CA GLN A 140 -9.97 -2.39 3.99
C GLN A 140 -10.90 -3.14 4.95
N ALA A 141 -10.36 -3.78 5.98
CA ALA A 141 -11.13 -4.59 6.92
C ALA A 141 -12.24 -3.83 7.65
N MET A 142 -12.12 -2.50 7.79
CA MET A 142 -13.12 -1.67 8.47
C MET A 142 -14.45 -1.53 7.72
N LEU A 143 -14.50 -1.76 6.41
CA LEU A 143 -15.74 -1.60 5.64
C LEU A 143 -16.62 -2.85 5.75
N HIS A 144 -17.94 -2.64 5.88
CA HIS A 144 -18.90 -3.75 5.98
C HIS A 144 -18.90 -4.63 4.73
N ARG A 145 -18.76 -4.03 3.54
CA ARG A 145 -18.72 -4.73 2.23
C ARG A 145 -17.49 -5.63 2.03
N SER A 146 -16.44 -5.43 2.82
CA SER A 146 -15.17 -6.13 2.62
C SER A 146 -15.29 -7.63 2.85
N LYS A 147 -16.32 -8.09 3.58
CA LYS A 147 -16.59 -9.52 3.78
C LYS A 147 -16.91 -10.22 2.46
N GLU A 148 -17.71 -9.58 1.61
CA GLU A 148 -18.06 -10.12 0.31
C GLU A 148 -16.91 -9.93 -0.68
N ASP A 149 -16.31 -8.74 -0.71
CA ASP A 149 -15.22 -8.42 -1.64
C ASP A 149 -14.00 -9.34 -1.44
N ILE A 150 -13.64 -9.68 -0.19
CA ILE A 150 -12.48 -10.53 0.08
C ILE A 150 -12.69 -11.97 -0.40
N ALA A 151 -13.92 -12.49 -0.27
CA ALA A 151 -14.26 -13.84 -0.71
C ALA A 151 -14.24 -13.93 -2.24
N GLU A 152 -14.79 -12.92 -2.92
CA GLU A 152 -14.76 -12.83 -4.38
C GLU A 152 -13.32 -12.76 -4.91
N LEU A 153 -12.51 -11.84 -4.37
CA LEU A 153 -11.13 -11.65 -4.81
C LEU A 153 -10.26 -12.88 -4.54
N ALA A 154 -10.47 -13.56 -3.41
CA ALA A 154 -9.79 -14.81 -3.12
C ALA A 154 -10.16 -15.90 -4.13
N SER A 155 -11.44 -16.03 -4.49
CA SER A 155 -11.91 -16.97 -5.51
C SER A 155 -11.35 -16.66 -6.90
N LEU A 156 -11.06 -15.40 -7.20
CA LEU A 156 -10.42 -14.97 -8.46
C LEU A 156 -8.91 -15.25 -8.49
N GLY A 157 -8.32 -15.68 -7.36
CA GLY A 157 -6.86 -15.81 -7.24
C GLY A 157 -6.13 -14.46 -7.26
N ALA A 158 -6.82 -13.38 -6.93
CA ALA A 158 -6.28 -12.03 -6.97
C ALA A 158 -5.17 -11.85 -5.92
N ASP A 159 -4.17 -11.03 -6.27
CA ASP A 159 -3.19 -10.59 -5.30
C ASP A 159 -3.78 -9.46 -4.44
N VAL A 160 -4.05 -9.73 -3.16
CA VAL A 160 -4.71 -8.79 -2.24
C VAL A 160 -3.80 -8.41 -1.07
N ARG A 161 -3.67 -7.10 -0.84
CA ARG A 161 -3.15 -6.54 0.42
C ARG A 161 -4.32 -6.20 1.33
N LEU A 162 -4.41 -6.87 2.47
CA LEU A 162 -5.38 -6.56 3.51
C LEU A 162 -4.81 -5.49 4.46
N VAL A 163 -5.59 -4.43 4.69
CA VAL A 163 -5.30 -3.35 5.63
C VAL A 163 -6.50 -3.13 6.56
N LYS A 164 -6.32 -2.39 7.65
CA LYS A 164 -7.47 -1.99 8.48
C LYS A 164 -8.40 -1.01 7.76
N GLY A 165 -7.80 -0.04 7.07
CA GLY A 165 -8.47 1.14 6.50
C GLY A 165 -7.95 2.43 7.14
N ALA A 166 -7.90 3.50 6.35
CA ALA A 166 -7.23 4.76 6.72
C ALA A 166 -8.12 6.00 6.58
N TYR A 167 -9.34 5.83 6.06
CA TYR A 167 -10.27 6.92 5.77
C TYR A 167 -11.33 7.03 6.86
N LYS A 168 -11.83 8.25 7.07
CA LYS A 168 -12.94 8.51 7.98
C LYS A 168 -14.25 8.16 7.29
N GLU A 169 -14.93 7.13 7.79
CA GLU A 169 -16.14 6.58 7.18
C GLU A 169 -17.32 6.62 8.15
N SER A 170 -18.54 6.71 7.61
CA SER A 170 -19.75 6.68 8.43
C SER A 170 -19.97 5.29 9.05
N ARG A 171 -20.68 5.25 10.19
CA ARG A 171 -21.08 4.00 10.85
C ARG A 171 -21.88 3.05 9.94
N SER A 172 -22.64 3.60 9.01
CA SER A 172 -23.39 2.84 8.02
C SER A 172 -22.51 2.11 6.99
N ARG A 173 -21.26 2.55 6.80
CA ARG A 173 -20.32 1.96 5.85
C ARG A 173 -19.20 1.16 6.52
N ALA A 174 -18.83 1.53 7.74
CA ALA A 174 -17.66 0.98 8.41
C ALA A 174 -17.86 0.72 9.91
N TYR A 175 -17.19 -0.32 10.40
CA TYR A 175 -16.93 -0.53 11.81
C TYR A 175 -16.21 0.69 12.41
N GLN A 176 -16.64 1.10 13.60
CA GLN A 176 -16.11 2.29 14.28
C GLN A 176 -15.15 1.94 15.41
N GLN A 177 -15.28 0.74 15.99
CA GLN A 177 -14.44 0.28 17.08
C GLN A 177 -13.28 -0.55 16.54
N MET A 178 -12.09 -0.32 17.10
CA MET A 178 -10.88 -1.06 16.71
C MET A 178 -10.97 -2.56 17.03
N SER A 179 -11.77 -2.98 18.01
CA SER A 179 -12.05 -4.40 18.28
C SER A 179 -12.72 -5.05 17.07
N ASP A 180 -13.79 -4.45 16.59
CA ASP A 180 -14.62 -4.96 15.49
C ASP A 180 -13.80 -4.99 14.19
N ILE A 181 -12.97 -3.95 13.95
CA ILE A 181 -12.06 -3.90 12.82
C ILE A 181 -10.99 -5.01 12.89
N ARG A 182 -10.47 -5.32 14.09
CA ARG A 182 -9.47 -6.39 14.27
C ARG A 182 -10.10 -7.76 14.07
N GLU A 183 -11.31 -7.97 14.56
CA GLU A 183 -12.07 -9.21 14.37
C GLU A 183 -12.30 -9.46 12.87
N ALA A 184 -12.82 -8.46 12.16
CA ALA A 184 -12.98 -8.53 10.70
C ALA A 184 -11.65 -8.77 9.98
N PHE A 185 -10.57 -8.07 10.38
CA PHE A 185 -9.25 -8.27 9.78
C PHE A 185 -8.76 -9.72 9.94
N ASN A 186 -8.88 -10.31 11.13
CA ASN A 186 -8.47 -11.70 11.35
C ASN A 186 -9.30 -12.65 10.49
N ALA A 187 -10.63 -12.50 10.47
CA ALA A 187 -11.50 -13.32 9.63
C ALA A 187 -11.13 -13.25 8.14
N TYR A 188 -10.83 -12.04 7.63
CA TYR A 188 -10.44 -11.85 6.23
C TYR A 188 -9.02 -12.37 5.96
N ALA A 189 -8.12 -12.29 6.93
CA ALA A 189 -6.78 -12.88 6.82
C ALA A 189 -6.86 -14.40 6.68
N GLU A 190 -7.71 -15.07 7.45
CA GLU A 190 -7.94 -16.52 7.34
C GLU A 190 -8.48 -16.91 5.96
N VAL A 191 -9.45 -16.14 5.43
CA VAL A 191 -9.94 -16.34 4.06
C VAL A 191 -8.80 -16.27 3.05
N LEU A 192 -7.97 -15.23 3.12
CA LEU A 192 -6.85 -15.08 2.20
C LEU A 192 -5.78 -16.18 2.36
N ILE A 193 -5.44 -16.59 3.59
CA ILE A 193 -4.46 -17.65 3.86
C ILE A 193 -4.91 -18.98 3.26
N ASN A 194 -6.19 -19.31 3.41
CA ASN A 194 -6.71 -20.61 2.98
C ASN A 194 -6.98 -20.67 1.47
N ASN A 195 -7.21 -19.54 0.81
CA ASN A 195 -7.69 -19.50 -0.57
C ASN A 195 -6.72 -18.83 -1.56
N THR A 196 -5.61 -18.25 -1.10
CA THR A 196 -4.64 -17.57 -1.99
C THR A 196 -3.21 -18.06 -1.78
N SER A 197 -2.41 -17.96 -2.84
CA SER A 197 -1.03 -18.46 -2.85
C SER A 197 -0.02 -17.56 -2.16
N PHE A 198 -0.34 -16.30 -1.83
CA PHE A 198 0.60 -15.39 -1.16
C PHE A 198 -0.11 -14.15 -0.57
N PRO A 199 -0.87 -14.29 0.53
CA PRO A 199 -1.60 -13.16 1.11
C PRO A 199 -0.66 -12.10 1.71
N ARG A 200 -1.08 -10.84 1.66
CA ARG A 200 -0.31 -9.67 2.13
C ARG A 200 -1.03 -8.92 3.23
N PHE A 201 -0.33 -8.66 4.33
CA PHE A 201 -0.90 -8.00 5.50
C PHE A 201 -0.21 -6.67 5.77
N GLY A 202 -0.86 -5.57 5.39
CA GLY A 202 -0.41 -4.21 5.67
C GLY A 202 -0.86 -3.76 7.05
N THR A 203 -0.04 -4.01 8.08
CA THR A 203 -0.38 -3.66 9.46
C THR A 203 0.86 -3.48 10.35
N HIS A 204 0.77 -2.52 11.28
CA HIS A 204 1.74 -2.35 12.37
C HIS A 204 1.22 -2.88 13.72
N ASP A 205 0.01 -3.46 13.74
CA ASP A 205 -0.67 -3.88 14.96
C ASP A 205 -0.15 -5.23 15.46
N ASP A 206 0.50 -5.22 16.62
CA ASP A 206 1.05 -6.43 17.25
C ASP A 206 -0.01 -7.50 17.56
N GLN A 207 -1.27 -7.11 17.81
CA GLN A 207 -2.33 -8.08 18.06
C GLN A 207 -2.66 -8.86 16.79
N LEU A 208 -2.77 -8.17 15.66
CA LEU A 208 -3.04 -8.79 14.35
C LEU A 208 -1.85 -9.63 13.87
N ILE A 209 -0.63 -9.11 14.04
CA ILE A 209 0.60 -9.84 13.69
C ILE A 209 0.68 -11.13 14.49
N ARG A 210 0.43 -11.08 15.81
CA ARG A 210 0.41 -12.29 16.64
C ARG A 210 -0.69 -13.26 16.24
N ALA A 211 -1.91 -12.77 15.99
CA ALA A 211 -3.03 -13.62 15.58
C ALA A 211 -2.74 -14.38 14.27
N ILE A 212 -2.22 -13.68 13.25
CA ILE A 212 -1.81 -14.33 11.99
C ILE A 212 -0.72 -15.36 12.23
N ARG A 213 0.31 -15.03 13.01
CA ARG A 213 1.42 -15.96 13.31
C ARG A 213 0.95 -17.20 14.06
N SER A 214 0.05 -17.03 15.03
CA SER A 214 -0.58 -18.15 15.75
C SER A 214 -1.38 -19.02 14.80
N TYR A 215 -2.22 -18.43 13.95
CA TYR A 215 -2.97 -19.18 12.94
C TYR A 215 -2.04 -19.99 12.03
N LEU A 216 -0.96 -19.39 11.51
CA LEU A 216 0.00 -20.13 10.68
C LEU A 216 0.65 -21.30 11.43
N ALA A 217 0.98 -21.13 12.71
CA ALA A 217 1.54 -22.19 13.53
C ALA A 217 0.52 -23.31 13.82
N ASP A 218 -0.73 -22.96 14.12
CA ASP A 218 -1.80 -23.91 14.46
C ASP A 218 -2.15 -24.84 13.28
N TYR A 219 -1.89 -24.38 12.05
CA TYR A 219 -2.14 -25.14 10.82
C TYR A 219 -0.87 -25.56 10.06
N ASP A 220 0.31 -25.50 10.71
CA ASP A 220 1.61 -25.87 10.13
C ASP A 220 1.92 -25.18 8.77
N ILE A 221 1.45 -23.95 8.59
CA ILE A 221 1.67 -23.16 7.39
C ILE A 221 3.01 -22.42 7.51
N PRO A 222 3.96 -22.59 6.57
CA PRO A 222 5.28 -21.97 6.70
C PRO A 222 5.20 -20.45 6.63
N SER A 223 6.06 -19.76 7.38
CA SER A 223 6.12 -18.29 7.43
C SER A 223 6.34 -17.64 6.05
N SER A 224 7.01 -18.36 5.15
CA SER A 224 7.22 -17.97 3.75
C SER A 224 5.94 -17.88 2.92
N ARG A 225 4.78 -18.31 3.44
CA ARG A 225 3.49 -18.24 2.73
C ARG A 225 2.83 -16.87 2.79
N VAL A 226 3.20 -16.00 3.73
CA VAL A 226 2.55 -14.70 3.90
C VAL A 226 3.56 -13.58 3.91
N GLU A 227 3.17 -12.39 3.45
CA GLU A 227 4.02 -11.20 3.49
C GLU A 227 3.46 -10.16 4.46
N PHE A 228 4.30 -9.67 5.38
CA PHE A 228 3.97 -8.53 6.23
C PHE A 228 4.46 -7.23 5.61
N GLN A 229 3.61 -6.21 5.61
CA GLN A 229 3.94 -4.92 5.02
C GLN A 229 3.78 -3.78 6.04
N MET A 230 4.77 -2.90 6.07
CA MET A 230 4.78 -1.74 6.96
C MET A 230 5.20 -0.48 6.20
N LEU A 231 4.69 0.66 6.67
CA LEU A 231 5.08 1.97 6.18
C LEU A 231 6.51 2.32 6.59
N TYR A 232 7.23 3.00 5.68
CA TYR A 232 8.55 3.57 5.92
C TYR A 232 8.58 4.48 7.15
N GLY A 233 9.58 4.31 8.02
CA GLY A 233 9.73 5.09 9.25
C GLY A 233 8.91 4.61 10.46
N LEU A 234 8.08 3.57 10.29
CA LEU A 234 7.22 3.02 11.34
C LEU A 234 7.57 1.57 11.64
N ARG A 235 7.79 1.27 12.94
CA ARG A 235 8.06 -0.07 13.47
C ARG A 235 9.15 -0.85 12.72
N GLU A 236 10.21 -0.16 12.31
CA GLU A 236 11.36 -0.75 11.60
C GLU A 236 11.91 -2.00 12.30
N GLN A 237 12.11 -1.94 13.62
CA GLN A 237 12.57 -3.11 14.39
C GLN A 237 11.60 -4.29 14.31
N GLY A 238 10.28 -4.03 14.37
CA GLY A 238 9.27 -5.09 14.26
C GLY A 238 9.28 -5.76 12.88
N LEU A 239 9.54 -5.00 11.81
CA LEU A 239 9.68 -5.55 10.47
C LEU A 239 10.98 -6.38 10.33
N ILE A 240 12.09 -5.91 10.90
CA ILE A 240 13.36 -6.65 10.94
C ILE A 240 13.18 -7.98 11.69
N ASP A 241 12.48 -7.95 12.83
CA ASP A 241 12.24 -9.16 13.62
C ASP A 241 11.37 -10.17 12.86
N LEU A 242 10.34 -9.71 12.13
CA LEU A 242 9.55 -10.57 11.24
C LEU A 242 10.40 -11.19 10.12
N ASN A 243 11.27 -10.40 9.49
CA ASN A 243 12.16 -10.91 8.45
C ASN A 243 13.11 -12.00 8.99
N ARG A 244 13.68 -11.79 10.19
CA ARG A 244 14.53 -12.79 10.88
C ARG A 244 13.79 -14.08 11.23
N LEU A 245 12.47 -13.99 11.45
CA LEU A 245 11.60 -15.15 11.66
C LEU A 245 11.20 -15.86 10.34
N GLY A 246 11.78 -15.45 9.21
CA GLY A 246 11.56 -16.07 7.89
C GLY A 246 10.34 -15.56 7.15
N TYR A 247 9.66 -14.52 7.63
CA TYR A 247 8.55 -13.91 6.89
C TYR A 247 9.07 -13.01 5.77
N PRO A 248 8.54 -13.13 4.55
CA PRO A 248 8.62 -12.08 3.55
C PRO A 248 8.11 -10.75 4.12
N THR A 249 8.86 -9.69 3.84
CA THR A 249 8.58 -8.36 4.37
C THR A 249 8.66 -7.31 3.28
N ARG A 250 7.71 -6.38 3.29
CA ARG A 250 7.70 -5.24 2.36
C ARG A 250 7.59 -3.90 3.09
N VAL A 251 8.33 -2.91 2.61
CA VAL A 251 8.21 -1.52 3.07
C VAL A 251 7.46 -0.70 2.04
N TYR A 252 6.43 0.03 2.48
CA TYR A 252 5.76 1.04 1.68
C TYR A 252 6.52 2.36 1.81
N VAL A 253 7.12 2.81 0.71
CA VAL A 253 8.07 3.91 0.65
C VAL A 253 7.47 5.07 -0.13
N PRO A 254 6.86 6.04 0.57
CA PRO A 254 6.28 7.21 -0.08
C PRO A 254 7.37 8.25 -0.43
N PHE A 255 7.19 8.93 -1.54
CA PHE A 255 8.01 10.04 -2.00
C PHE A 255 7.17 11.02 -2.83
N GLY A 256 7.66 12.23 -3.07
CA GLY A 256 6.93 13.25 -3.83
C GLY A 256 6.67 14.51 -3.01
N THR A 257 6.27 15.58 -3.70
CA THR A 257 6.07 16.90 -3.10
C THR A 257 4.76 17.03 -2.32
N ASP A 258 3.76 16.20 -2.62
CA ASP A 258 2.44 16.24 -1.97
C ASP A 258 2.41 15.45 -0.66
N TRP A 259 3.48 15.58 0.13
CA TRP A 259 3.67 14.78 1.34
C TRP A 259 2.84 15.22 2.54
N PHE A 260 2.30 16.44 2.54
CA PHE A 260 1.64 17.00 3.73
C PHE A 260 0.37 16.24 4.15
N PRO A 261 -0.58 15.91 3.26
CA PRO A 261 -1.75 15.09 3.62
C PRO A 261 -1.34 13.73 4.19
N TYR A 262 -0.39 13.04 3.54
CA TYR A 262 0.13 11.76 4.01
C TYR A 262 0.78 11.88 5.40
N PHE A 263 1.67 12.86 5.57
CA PHE A 263 2.36 13.12 6.83
C PHE A 263 1.39 13.42 7.97
N SER A 264 0.36 14.25 7.73
CA SER A 264 -0.63 14.60 8.74
C SER A 264 -1.38 13.37 9.28
N ARG A 265 -1.73 12.41 8.41
CA ARG A 265 -2.35 11.14 8.80
C ARG A 265 -1.40 10.31 9.68
N ARG A 266 -0.11 10.23 9.32
CA ARG A 266 0.91 9.52 10.13
C ARG A 266 1.10 10.14 11.52
N LEU A 267 0.97 11.46 11.67
CA LEU A 267 1.03 12.12 12.98
C LEU A 267 -0.18 11.79 13.85
N ALA A 268 -1.38 11.73 13.26
CA ALA A 268 -2.61 11.43 13.99
C ALA A 268 -2.67 9.98 14.52
N GLU A 269 -1.92 9.06 13.90
CA GLU A 269 -1.97 7.63 14.23
C GLU A 269 -1.30 7.26 15.56
N ARG A 270 -0.30 8.02 16.03
CA ARG A 270 0.43 7.71 17.28
C ARG A 270 0.92 8.97 17.99
N LYS A 271 0.70 9.03 19.31
CA LYS A 271 1.18 10.13 20.16
C LYS A 271 2.71 10.25 20.12
N GLU A 272 3.43 9.14 19.95
CA GLU A 272 4.89 9.14 19.86
C GLU A 272 5.39 9.86 18.59
N ASN A 273 4.63 9.79 17.49
CA ASN A 273 4.96 10.50 16.25
C ASN A 273 4.87 12.01 16.43
N ILE A 274 3.93 12.48 17.26
CA ILE A 274 3.80 13.90 17.62
C ILE A 274 5.00 14.34 18.46
N TRP A 275 5.42 13.53 19.45
CA TRP A 275 6.56 13.83 20.31
C TRP A 275 7.88 13.88 19.52
N PHE A 276 8.05 13.03 18.51
CA PHE A 276 9.18 13.09 17.57
C PHE A 276 9.27 14.46 16.87
N VAL A 277 8.17 15.01 16.34
CA VAL A 277 8.16 16.31 15.67
C VAL A 277 8.56 17.42 16.63
N ILE A 278 7.99 17.41 17.84
CA ILE A 278 8.31 18.36 18.91
C ILE A 278 9.82 18.31 19.24
N SER A 279 10.37 17.12 19.46
CA SER A 279 11.81 16.96 19.77
C SER A 279 12.75 17.42 18.64
N THR A 280 12.28 17.35 17.38
CA THR A 280 13.04 17.79 16.20
C THR A 280 13.01 19.32 16.06
N LEU A 281 11.94 19.98 16.51
CA LEU A 281 11.83 21.45 16.53
C LEU A 281 12.74 22.10 17.58
N PHE A 282 12.99 21.41 18.71
CA PHE A 282 13.83 21.90 19.81
C PHE A 282 15.33 21.54 19.67
N LYS A 283 15.73 20.77 18.65
CA LYS A 283 17.13 20.44 18.34
C LYS A 283 17.78 21.42 17.35
N ARG A 284 17.39 22.70 17.38
CA ARG A 284 18.12 23.78 16.69
C ARG A 284 19.33 24.21 17.49
#